data_AF-A0A3M9YTT4-F1
#
_entry.id   AF-A0A3M9YTT4-F1
#
_cell.length_a   1.000
_cell.length_b   1.000
_cell.length_c   1.000
_cell.angle_alpha   90.00
_cell.angle_beta   90.00
_cell.angle_gamma   90.00
#
_symmetry.space_group_name_H-M   'P 1'
#
loop_
_entity.id
_entity.type
_entity.pdbx_description
1 polymer ?
#
loop_
_entity_poly.entity_id
_entity_poly.type
_entity_poly.pdbx_seq_one_letter_code
_entity_poly.pdbx_strand_id
1 'polypeptide(L)'
;MTTTTAPKSTFRFHPTLWLCAAMLMAFPALGTFMSDEVNWGAEDFAVFALMLAALCAGLEAAWHFLASPRWRIGAALLGLLMFLTLWAHLAVDLFD
;
A
#
# COMPACT_ATOMS: atom_id res chain seq x y z
N MET A 1 44.08 17.20 -1.36
CA MET A 1 43.26 16.08 -0.87
C MET A 1 41.81 16.54 -0.91
N THR A 2 41.10 16.29 -2.01
CA THR A 2 39.71 16.73 -2.20
C THR A 2 38.77 15.64 -1.71
N THR A 3 38.15 15.84 -0.54
CA THR A 3 37.09 14.97 -0.03
C THR A 3 35.81 15.23 -0.83
N THR A 4 35.57 14.44 -1.87
CA THR A 4 34.25 14.40 -2.54
C THR A 4 33.27 13.70 -1.61
N THR A 5 32.52 14.48 -0.83
CA THR A 5 31.37 13.99 -0.06
C THR A 5 30.32 13.47 -1.04
N ALA A 6 30.15 12.15 -1.10
CA ALA A 6 29.09 11.52 -1.87
C ALA A 6 27.71 12.02 -1.35
N PRO A 7 26.76 12.33 -2.24
CA PRO A 7 25.44 12.82 -1.82
C PRO A 7 24.74 11.76 -0.97
N LYS A 8 24.36 12.13 0.26
CA LYS A 8 23.56 11.29 1.15
C LYS A 8 22.17 11.13 0.53
N SER A 9 21.80 9.89 0.19
CA SER A 9 20.44 9.58 -0.27
C SER A 9 19.46 9.91 0.85
N THR A 10 18.78 11.06 0.74
CA THR A 10 17.73 11.44 1.69
C THR A 10 16.48 10.64 1.38
N PHE A 11 15.90 9.99 2.38
CA PHE A 11 14.61 9.34 2.26
C PHE A 11 13.57 10.35 1.78
N ARG A 12 12.97 10.11 0.60
CA ARG A 12 11.92 10.95 0.02
C ARG A 12 10.58 10.29 0.29
N PHE A 13 9.81 10.91 1.17
CA PHE A 13 8.43 10.50 1.47
C PHE A 13 7.49 10.99 0.37
N HIS A 14 6.63 10.12 -0.16
CA HIS A 14 5.64 10.49 -1.20
C HIS A 14 4.24 10.63 -0.59
N PRO A 15 3.80 11.83 -0.16
CA PRO A 15 2.51 12.03 0.49
C PRO A 15 1.32 11.72 -0.42
N THR A 16 1.48 11.81 -1.74
CA THR A 16 0.45 11.48 -2.72
C THR A 16 0.05 10.01 -2.66
N LEU A 17 0.99 9.10 -2.40
CA LEU A 17 0.70 7.67 -2.24
C LEU A 17 -0.24 7.41 -1.06
N TRP A 18 0.05 8.06 0.07
CA TRP A 18 -0.73 7.95 1.30
C TRP A 18 -2.10 8.61 1.18
N LEU A 19 -2.19 9.72 0.41
CA LEU A 19 -3.48 10.33 0.09
C LEU A 19 -4.34 9.39 -0.77
N CYS A 20 -3.77 8.76 -1.79
CA CYS A 20 -4.48 7.76 -2.60
C CYS A 20 -4.96 6.58 -1.73
N ALA A 21 -4.14 6.11 -0.79
CA ALA A 21 -4.53 5.08 0.16
C ALA A 21 -5.71 5.53 1.05
N ALA A 22 -5.66 6.74 1.59
CA ALA A 22 -6.75 7.29 2.38
C ALA A 22 -8.05 7.44 1.56
N MET A 23 -7.95 7.84 0.30
CA MET A 23 -9.10 7.91 -0.62
C MET A 23 -9.69 6.54 -0.92
N LEU A 24 -8.84 5.53 -1.12
CA LEU A 24 -9.30 4.16 -1.33
C LEU A 24 -10.02 3.60 -0.10
N MET A 25 -9.50 3.89 1.10
CA MET A 25 -10.15 3.55 2.37
C MET A 25 -11.46 4.31 2.62
N ALA A 26 -11.59 5.53 2.11
CA ALA A 26 -12.81 6.31 2.24
C ALA A 26 -13.99 5.65 1.49
N PHE A 27 -13.74 4.84 0.46
CA PHE A 27 -14.79 4.20 -0.32
C PHE A 27 -15.66 3.23 0.51
N PRO A 28 -15.13 2.21 1.21
CA PRO A 28 -15.93 1.37 2.09
C PRO A 28 -16.51 2.12 3.30
N ALA A 29 -15.82 3.17 3.79
CA ALA A 29 -16.34 4.01 4.88
C ALA A 29 -17.59 4.80 4.47
N LEU A 30 -17.62 5.29 3.23
CA LEU A 30 -18.81 5.92 2.67
C LEU A 30 -19.90 4.88 2.36
N GLY A 31 -19.51 3.69 1.86
CA GLY A 31 -20.44 2.59 1.58
C GLY A 31 -21.22 2.16 2.82
N THR A 32 -20.51 1.86 3.91
CA THR A 32 -21.09 1.54 5.23
C THR A 32 -21.97 2.64 5.79
N PHE A 33 -21.61 3.91 5.56
CA PHE A 33 -22.41 5.02 6.03
C PHE A 33 -23.71 5.22 5.22
N MET A 34 -23.70 4.86 3.94
CA MET A 34 -24.82 5.11 3.02
C MET A 34 -25.79 3.94 2.87
N SER A 35 -25.35 2.70 3.10
CA SER A 35 -26.19 1.52 2.88
C SER A 35 -25.83 0.38 3.83
N ASP A 36 -26.86 -0.29 4.36
CA ASP A 36 -26.72 -1.55 5.10
C ASP A 36 -26.25 -2.72 4.21
N GLU A 37 -26.28 -2.56 2.88
CA GLU A 37 -25.76 -3.59 1.94
C GLU A 37 -24.23 -3.73 2.01
N VAL A 38 -23.52 -2.66 2.37
CA VAL A 38 -22.06 -2.65 2.52
C VAL A 38 -21.73 -2.53 4.00
N ASN A 39 -21.90 -3.60 4.77
CA ASN A 39 -21.73 -3.57 6.22
C ASN A 39 -20.34 -4.10 6.65
N TRP A 40 -19.30 -3.29 6.46
CA TRP A 40 -17.97 -3.57 7.01
C TRP A 40 -17.94 -3.31 8.52
N GLY A 41 -17.47 -4.30 9.27
CA GLY A 41 -17.17 -4.14 10.69
C GLY A 41 -15.89 -3.33 10.92
N ALA A 42 -15.68 -2.92 12.17
CA ALA A 42 -14.44 -2.23 12.57
C ALA A 42 -13.18 -3.07 12.30
N GLU A 43 -13.31 -4.41 12.35
CA GLU A 43 -12.25 -5.36 12.07
C GLU A 43 -11.86 -5.33 10.58
N ASP A 44 -12.83 -5.28 9.66
CA ASP A 44 -12.58 -5.18 8.21
C ASP A 44 -11.83 -3.89 7.87
N PHE A 45 -12.22 -2.77 8.48
CA PHE A 45 -11.51 -1.50 8.33
C PHE A 45 -10.08 -1.59 8.87
N ALA A 46 -9.86 -2.21 10.03
CA ALA A 46 -8.53 -2.34 10.61
C ALA A 46 -7.61 -3.21 9.73
N VAL A 47 -8.13 -4.34 9.24
CA VAL A 47 -7.37 -5.25 8.37
C VAL A 47 -7.07 -4.58 7.03
N PHE A 48 -8.05 -3.94 6.40
CA PHE A 48 -7.84 -3.25 5.13
C PHE A 48 -6.87 -2.07 5.28
N ALA A 49 -6.94 -1.31 6.39
CA ALA A 49 -6.00 -0.24 6.69
C ALA A 49 -4.57 -0.75 6.80
N LEU A 50 -4.39 -1.84 7.54
CA LEU A 50 -3.09 -2.45 7.76
C LEU A 50 -2.49 -2.96 6.45
N MET A 51 -3.28 -3.66 5.65
CA MET A 51 -2.86 -4.16 4.34
C MET A 51 -2.43 -3.03 3.40
N LEU A 52 -3.22 -1.96 3.36
CA LEU A 52 -2.94 -0.82 2.50
C LEU A 52 -1.70 -0.04 2.98
N ALA A 53 -1.54 0.15 4.29
CA ALA A 53 -0.35 0.75 4.87
C ALA A 53 0.91 -0.09 4.59
N ALA A 54 0.81 -1.42 4.68
CA ALA A 54 1.90 -2.33 4.34
C ALA A 54 2.29 -2.24 2.86
N LEU A 55 1.31 -2.16 1.95
CA LEU A 55 1.57 -1.95 0.53
C LEU A 55 2.28 -0.61 0.30
N CYS A 56 1.77 0.49 0.88
CA CYS A 56 2.39 1.81 0.73
C CYS A 56 3.81 1.85 1.28
N ALA A 57 4.05 1.29 2.47
CA ALA A 57 5.37 1.19 3.07
C ALA A 57 6.32 0.35 2.21
N GLY A 58 5.84 -0.76 1.64
CA GLY A 58 6.60 -1.60 0.71
C GLY A 58 7.00 -0.86 -0.56
N LEU A 59 6.11 -0.02 -1.12
CA LEU A 59 6.41 0.81 -2.29
C LEU A 59 7.43 1.91 -1.97
N GLU A 60 7.30 2.60 -0.83
CA GLU A 60 8.27 3.59 -0.36
C GLU A 60 9.66 2.94 -0.14
N ALA A 61 9.69 1.76 0.48
CA ALA A 61 10.91 0.99 0.66
C ALA A 61 11.52 0.56 -0.67
N ALA A 62 10.72 0.07 -1.62
CA ALA A 62 11.19 -0.27 -2.96
C ALA A 62 11.78 0.96 -3.67
N TRP A 63 11.16 2.13 -3.55
CA TRP A 63 11.72 3.34 -4.11
C TRP A 63 13.02 3.78 -3.42
N HIS A 64 13.17 3.58 -2.11
CA HIS A 64 14.39 4.00 -1.41
C HIS A 64 15.55 3.02 -1.60
N PHE A 65 15.30 1.71 -1.53
CA PHE A 65 16.35 0.69 -1.47
C PHE A 65 16.73 0.09 -2.83
N LEU A 66 15.81 0.08 -3.81
CA LEU A 66 16.11 -0.51 -5.12
C LEU A 66 16.58 0.56 -6.11
N ALA A 67 17.83 0.41 -6.57
CA ALA A 67 18.45 1.33 -7.51
C ALA A 67 17.91 1.19 -8.96
N SER A 68 17.50 -0.03 -9.37
CA SER A 68 17.11 -0.29 -10.76
C SER A 68 15.59 -0.15 -10.96
N PRO A 69 15.12 0.56 -12.00
CA PRO A 69 13.69 0.72 -12.26
C PRO A 69 12.98 -0.62 -12.49
N ARG A 70 13.64 -1.60 -13.12
CA ARG A 70 13.09 -2.95 -13.32
C ARG A 70 12.74 -3.65 -12.00
N TRP A 71 13.61 -3.50 -10.99
CA TRP A 71 13.39 -4.09 -9.68
C TRP A 71 12.30 -3.34 -8.92
N ARG A 72 12.26 -2.01 -9.03
CA ARG A 72 11.19 -1.18 -8.43
C ARG A 72 9.82 -1.57 -8.97
N ILE A 73 9.69 -1.74 -10.29
CA ILE A 73 8.44 -2.20 -10.93
C ILE A 73 8.11 -3.62 -10.48
N GLY A 74 9.08 -4.54 -10.46
CA GLY A 74 8.87 -5.91 -9.98
C GLY A 74 8.39 -5.97 -8.52
N ALA A 75 9.00 -5.19 -7.63
CA ALA A 75 8.59 -5.10 -6.23
C ALA A 75 7.19 -4.49 -6.08
N ALA A 76 6.85 -3.46 -6.87
CA ALA A 76 5.53 -2.86 -6.87
C ALA A 76 4.45 -3.84 -7.36
N LEU A 77 4.71 -4.56 -8.45
CA LEU A 77 3.81 -5.58 -8.98
C LEU A 77 3.63 -6.73 -8.00
N LEU A 78 4.71 -7.21 -7.38
CA LEU A 78 4.64 -8.25 -6.37
C LEU A 78 3.83 -7.79 -5.15
N GLY A 79 4.09 -6.59 -4.63
CA GLY A 79 3.34 -6.03 -3.52
C GLY A 79 1.84 -5.88 -3.84
N LEU A 80 1.52 -5.40 -5.04
CA LEU A 80 0.13 -5.28 -5.50
C LEU A 80 -0.55 -6.65 -5.63
N LEU A 81 0.14 -7.64 -6.20
CA LEU A 81 -0.38 -9.01 -6.32
C LEU A 81 -0.63 -9.64 -4.94
N MET A 82 0.30 -9.47 -4.00
CA MET A 82 0.13 -9.95 -2.62
C MET A 82 -1.06 -9.27 -1.94
N PHE A 83 -1.18 -7.94 -2.08
CA PHE A 83 -2.32 -7.19 -1.55
C PHE A 83 -3.65 -7.70 -2.13
N LEU A 84 -3.74 -7.82 -3.46
CA LEU A 84 -4.96 -8.27 -4.14
C LEU A 84 -5.31 -9.73 -3.78
N THR A 85 -4.31 -10.61 -3.68
CA THR A 85 -4.53 -12.02 -3.32
C THR A 85 -5.03 -12.15 -1.90
N LEU A 86 -4.41 -11.47 -0.94
CA LEU A 86 -4.86 -11.45 0.45
C LEU A 86 -6.25 -10.84 0.57
N TRP A 87 -6.52 -9.76 -0.17
CA TRP A 87 -7.82 -9.10 -0.12
C TRP A 87 -8.91 -9.99 -0.71
N ALA A 88 -8.66 -10.62 -1.85
CA ALA A 88 -9.59 -11.55 -2.47
C ALA A 88 -9.85 -12.78 -1.59
N HIS A 89 -8.82 -13.30 -0.92
CA HIS A 89 -9.00 -14.37 0.05
C HIS A 89 -9.89 -13.95 1.21
N LEU A 90 -9.65 -12.78 1.81
CA LEU A 90 -10.48 -12.32 2.94
C LEU A 90 -11.90 -11.91 2.52
N ALA A 91 -12.09 -11.43 1.29
CA ALA A 91 -13.37 -10.91 0.82
C ALA A 91 -14.28 -11.98 0.20
N VAL A 92 -13.72 -12.92 -0.56
CA VAL A 92 -14.47 -13.91 -1.36
C VAL A 92 -14.15 -15.34 -0.91
N ASP A 93 -13.27 -15.52 0.08
CA ASP A 93 -12.81 -16.83 0.55
C ASP A 93 -12.19 -17.68 -0.56
N LEU A 94 -11.30 -17.07 -1.35
CA LEU A 94 -10.72 -17.63 -2.58
C LEU A 94 -10.11 -19.04 -2.47
N PHE A 95 -9.77 -19.50 -1.25
CA PHE A 95 -9.04 -20.76 -1.02
C PHE A 95 -9.87 -21.85 -0.32
N ASP A 96 -11.15 -21.61 -0.08
CA ASP A 96 -12.12 -22.60 0.41
C ASP A 96 -12.99 -23.13 -0.74
#